data_AF-A0A3M1KIE7-F1
#
_entry.id   AF-A0A3M1KIE7-F1
#
_cell.length_a   1.000
_cell.length_b   1.000
_cell.length_c   1.000
_cell.angle_alpha   90.00
_cell.angle_beta   90.00
_cell.angle_gamma   90.00
#
_symmetry.space_group_name_H-M   'P 1'
#
loop_
_entity.id
_entity.type
_entity.pdbx_description
1 polymer ?
#
loop_
_entity_poly.entity_id
_entity_poly.type
_entity_poly.pdbx_seq_one_letter_code
_entity_poly.pdbx_strand_id
1 'polypeptide(L)'
;MLGGLGTTELIIILVIVLVIFGAGKLPEVGGALGKGIRNFKRASKGEDDIDVTPAPAGSPAPESLDKGDASQTAASTEKVSNEA
;
A
#
# COMPACT_ATOMS: atom_id res chain seq x y z
N MET A 1 -46.43 24.36 -8.23
CA MET A 1 -46.26 23.46 -9.39
C MET A 1 -44.87 23.64 -9.99
N LEU A 2 -43.83 23.40 -9.19
CA LEU A 2 -42.43 23.37 -9.62
C LEU A 2 -41.59 22.74 -8.48
N GLY A 3 -41.99 21.53 -8.06
CA GLY A 3 -41.22 20.74 -7.10
C GLY A 3 -40.07 20.11 -7.88
N GLY A 4 -38.84 20.39 -7.47
CA GLY A 4 -37.62 20.05 -8.20
C GLY A 4 -37.56 18.60 -8.64
N LEU A 5 -36.83 18.36 -9.73
CA LEU A 5 -36.52 17.05 -10.29
C LEU A 5 -36.40 16.01 -9.18
N GLY A 6 -37.44 15.19 -9.04
CA GLY A 6 -37.49 14.20 -8.00
C GLY A 6 -36.49 13.11 -8.28
N THR A 7 -36.26 12.25 -7.28
CA THR A 7 -35.49 11.02 -7.46
C THR A 7 -36.02 10.20 -8.64
N THR A 8 -37.33 10.23 -8.88
CA THR A 8 -37.99 9.56 -10.00
C THR A 8 -37.56 10.12 -11.36
N GLU A 9 -37.59 11.44 -11.57
CA GLU A 9 -37.13 12.06 -12.82
C GLU A 9 -35.64 11.76 -13.07
N LEU A 10 -34.81 11.78 -12.04
CA LEU A 10 -33.40 11.44 -12.19
C LEU A 10 -33.20 9.98 -12.62
N ILE A 11 -33.99 9.05 -12.07
CA ILE A 11 -33.96 7.63 -12.49
C ILE A 11 -34.38 7.51 -13.96
N ILE A 12 -35.43 8.22 -14.40
CA ILE A 12 -35.86 8.18 -15.81
C ILE A 12 -34.74 8.67 -16.74
N ILE A 13 -34.09 9.78 -16.41
CA ILE A 13 -32.96 10.31 -17.19
C ILE A 13 -31.80 9.30 -17.19
N LEU A 14 -31.48 8.71 -16.03
CA LEU A 14 -30.45 7.70 -15.90
C LEU A 14 -30.73 6.48 -16.81
N VAL A 15 -31.97 6.01 -16.87
CA VAL A 15 -32.37 4.90 -17.75
C VAL A 15 -32.17 5.27 -19.22
N ILE A 16 -32.56 6.47 -19.64
CA ILE A 16 -32.36 6.94 -21.03
C ILE A 16 -30.86 6.95 -21.38
N VAL A 17 -30.03 7.49 -20.48
CA VAL A 17 -28.57 7.50 -20.65
C VAL A 17 -28.04 6.07 -20.72
N LEU A 18 -28.51 5.16 -19.86
CA LEU A 18 -28.13 3.74 -19.89
C LEU A 18 -28.53 3.04 -21.19
N VAL A 19 -29.63 3.45 -21.84
CA VAL A 19 -30.02 2.89 -23.15
C VAL A 19 -29.07 3.37 -24.26
N ILE A 20 -28.69 4.65 -24.24
CA ILE A 20 -27.80 5.23 -25.25
C ILE A 20 -26.36 4.73 -25.09
N PHE A 21 -25.84 4.76 -23.85
CA PHE A 21 -24.45 4.41 -23.56
C PHE A 21 -24.27 2.92 -23.22
N GLY A 22 -25.32 2.22 -22.82
CA GLY A 22 -25.27 0.84 -22.32
C GLY A 22 -24.91 0.75 -20.83
N ALA A 23 -25.41 -0.29 -20.16
CA ALA A 23 -25.17 -0.52 -18.73
C ALA A 23 -23.70 -0.79 -18.36
N GLY A 24 -22.87 -1.21 -19.34
CA GLY A 24 -21.44 -1.45 -19.12
C GLY A 24 -20.58 -0.19 -19.12
N LYS A 25 -21.01 0.89 -19.79
CA LYS A 25 -20.19 2.10 -19.95
C LYS A 25 -20.20 3.02 -18.73
N LEU A 26 -21.30 3.06 -18.00
CA LEU A 26 -21.41 3.83 -16.76
C LEU A 26 -20.40 3.42 -15.67
N PRO A 27 -20.24 2.13 -15.31
CA PRO A 27 -19.26 1.71 -14.32
C PRO A 27 -17.81 1.85 -14.80
N GLU A 28 -17.56 1.69 -16.11
CA GLU A 28 -16.23 1.92 -16.71
C GLU A 28 -15.79 3.38 -16.54
N VAL A 29 -16.66 4.32 -16.92
CA VAL A 29 -16.42 5.77 -16.79
C VAL A 29 -16.42 6.20 -15.32
N GLY A 30 -17.38 5.73 -14.52
CA GLY A 30 -17.46 6.02 -13.09
C GLY A 30 -16.26 5.50 -12.29
N GLY A 31 -15.71 4.35 -12.66
CA GLY A 31 -14.50 3.80 -12.05
C GLY A 31 -13.27 4.66 -12.31
N ALA A 32 -13.10 5.17 -13.53
CA ALA A 32 -12.01 6.09 -13.88
C ALA A 32 -12.14 7.44 -13.17
N LEU A 33 -13.33 8.05 -13.20
CA LEU A 33 -13.65 9.29 -12.49
C LEU A 33 -13.47 9.13 -10.98
N GLY A 34 -13.94 8.03 -10.40
CA GLY A 34 -13.84 7.74 -8.97
C GLY A 34 -12.39 7.64 -8.48
N LYS A 35 -11.52 7.01 -9.26
CA LYS A 35 -10.07 6.97 -8.98
C LYS A 35 -9.46 8.38 -9.05
N GLY A 36 -9.81 9.17 -10.07
CA GLY A 36 -9.35 10.56 -10.20
C GLY A 36 -9.76 11.42 -8.99
N ILE A 37 -11.03 11.34 -8.58
CA ILE A 37 -11.56 12.07 -7.42
C ILE A 37 -10.90 11.58 -6.12
N ARG A 38 -10.67 10.26 -5.98
CA ARG A 38 -9.98 9.67 -4.81
C ARG A 38 -8.56 10.21 -4.69
N ASN A 39 -7.79 10.18 -5.78
CA ASN A 39 -6.43 10.70 -5.82
C ASN A 39 -6.38 12.22 -5.59
N PHE A 40 -7.28 12.98 -6.22
CA PHE A 40 -7.40 14.42 -5.99
C PHE A 40 -7.69 14.75 -4.53
N LYS A 41 -8.58 13.97 -3.89
CA LYS A 41 -8.91 14.14 -2.47
C LYS A 41 -7.74 13.78 -1.55
N ARG A 42 -6.92 12.78 -1.90
CA ARG A 42 -5.72 12.40 -1.13
C ARG A 42 -4.63 13.46 -1.23
N ALA A 43 -4.33 13.91 -2.44
CA ALA A 43 -3.39 15.00 -2.68
C ALA A 43 -3.82 16.30 -1.99
N SER A 44 -5.12 16.62 -2.04
CA SER A 44 -5.68 17.80 -1.36
C SER A 44 -5.65 17.70 0.17
N LYS A 45 -5.55 16.49 0.71
CA LYS A 45 -5.44 16.23 2.15
C LYS A 45 -3.99 16.12 2.63
N GLY A 46 -3.00 16.18 1.73
CA GLY A 46 -1.59 15.97 2.07
C GLY A 46 -1.27 14.54 2.50
N GLU A 47 -2.10 13.56 2.15
CA GLU A 47 -1.97 12.17 2.60
C GLU A 47 -1.01 11.35 1.70
N ASP A 48 -0.45 11.99 0.68
CA ASP A 48 0.48 11.42 -0.30
C ASP A 48 1.92 11.96 -0.11
N ASP A 49 2.34 12.23 1.13
CA ASP A 49 3.77 12.31 1.46
C ASP A 49 4.34 10.90 1.32
N ILE A 50 4.77 10.56 0.11
CA ILE A 50 5.66 9.43 -0.11
C ILE A 50 6.92 9.75 0.69
N ASP A 51 7.18 8.96 1.73
CA ASP A 51 8.47 8.86 2.38
C ASP A 51 9.48 8.35 1.35
N VAL A 52 9.99 9.26 0.51
CA VAL A 52 11.18 9.06 -0.30
C VAL A 52 12.38 9.33 0.60
N THR A 53 12.46 8.69 1.77
CA THR A 53 13.75 8.53 2.44
C THR A 53 14.49 7.45 1.64
N PRO A 54 15.51 7.77 0.82
CA PRO A 54 16.42 6.75 0.36
C PRO A 54 17.01 6.12 1.61
N ALA A 55 16.76 4.82 1.82
CA ALA A 55 17.46 4.07 2.86
C ALA A 55 18.97 4.33 2.67
N PRO A 56 19.68 4.87 3.68
CA PRO A 56 21.12 5.09 3.57
C PRO A 56 21.82 3.73 3.61
N ALA A 57 21.88 3.06 2.47
CA ALA A 57 22.66 1.86 2.27
C ALA A 57 24.09 2.26 1.90
N GLY A 58 24.97 2.30 2.90
CA GLY A 58 26.40 2.16 2.69
C GLY A 58 27.29 3.27 3.26
N SER A 59 27.28 3.46 4.58
CA SER A 59 28.52 3.88 5.27
C SER A 59 29.39 2.64 5.48
N PRO A 60 30.59 2.55 4.87
CA PRO A 60 31.54 1.49 5.19
C PRO A 60 32.26 1.87 6.48
N ALA A 61 31.77 1.39 7.62
CA ALA A 61 32.58 1.27 8.83
C ALA A 61 31.91 0.27 9.78
N PRO A 62 32.52 -0.91 9.92
CA PRO A 62 32.98 -1.26 11.25
C PRO A 62 34.45 -1.67 11.16
N GLU A 63 35.30 -0.72 11.49
CA GLU A 63 36.63 -0.99 12.02
C GLU A 63 36.43 -1.66 13.39
N SER A 64 36.30 -2.99 13.39
CA SER A 64 36.27 -3.79 14.61
C SER A 64 37.70 -3.92 15.14
N LEU A 65 38.13 -2.92 15.89
CA LEU A 65 39.28 -3.00 16.77
C LEU A 65 38.97 -3.94 17.94
N ASP A 66 39.67 -5.06 17.92
CA ASP A 66 40.19 -5.84 19.03
C ASP A 66 40.06 -5.22 20.43
N LYS A 67 39.39 -5.97 21.32
CA LYS A 67 39.79 -6.10 22.73
C LYS A 67 39.09 -7.30 23.37
N GLY A 68 39.88 -8.36 23.53
CA GLY A 68 40.29 -8.83 24.85
C GLY A 68 39.22 -9.13 25.90
N ASP A 69 39.11 -10.42 26.17
CA ASP A 69 39.08 -11.05 27.49
C ASP A 69 37.76 -11.06 28.29
N ALA A 70 37.24 -12.29 28.44
CA ALA A 70 37.03 -12.96 29.73
C ALA A 70 35.66 -13.66 29.85
N SER A 71 35.79 -14.97 30.11
CA SER A 71 34.93 -15.77 30.99
C SER A 71 33.83 -16.64 30.37
N GLN A 72 34.21 -17.91 30.16
CA GLN A 72 33.55 -19.15 30.60
C GLN A 72 32.04 -19.30 30.36
N THR A 73 31.64 -20.41 29.71
CA THR A 73 30.89 -21.51 30.37
C THR A 73 30.66 -22.68 29.39
N ALA A 74 31.30 -23.80 29.72
CA ALA A 74 30.89 -25.20 29.56
C ALA A 74 30.16 -25.67 28.28
N ALA A 75 30.87 -26.47 27.47
CA ALA A 75 30.37 -27.77 26.97
C ALA A 75 31.53 -28.52 26.28
N SER A 76 32.42 -29.10 27.08
CA SER A 76 33.43 -30.02 26.60
C SER A 76 32.79 -31.30 26.05
N THR A 77 33.04 -31.52 24.78
CA THR A 77 32.96 -32.77 24.03
C THR A 77 33.71 -33.90 24.76
N GLU A 78 32.98 -34.91 25.24
CA GLU A 78 33.54 -36.22 25.60
C GLU A 78 32.46 -37.31 25.39
N LYS A 79 32.87 -38.47 24.84
CA LYS A 79 32.09 -39.60 24.24
C LYS A 79 31.55 -39.28 22.84
N VAL A 80 31.92 -40.01 21.79
CA VAL A 80 31.71 -41.45 21.53
C VAL A 80 32.82 -41.88 20.54
N SER A 81 33.79 -42.71 20.94
CA SER A 81 33.74 -44.18 20.85
C SER A 81 33.47 -44.70 19.43
N ASN A 82 34.51 -45.02 18.66
CA ASN A 82 34.42 -46.10 17.69
C ASN A 82 35.81 -46.68 17.35
N GLU A 83 36.20 -47.70 18.10
CA GLU A 83 37.04 -48.81 17.62
C GLU A 83 36.08 -49.90 17.16
N ALA A 84 36.05 -50.18 15.85
CA ALA A 84 35.69 -51.45 15.22
C ALA A 84 35.97 -51.34 13.72
#